data_AF-A0A7S3WUB6-F1
#
_entry.id   AF-A0A7S3WUB6-F1
#
_cell.length_a   1.000
_cell.length_b   1.000
_cell.length_c   1.000
_cell.angle_alpha   90.00
_cell.angle_beta   90.00
_cell.angle_gamma   90.00
#
_symmetry.space_group_name_H-M   'P 1'
#
loop_
_entity.id
_entity.type
_entity.pdbx_description
1 polymer ?
#
loop_
_entity_poly.entity_id
_entity_poly.type
_entity_poly.pdbx_seq_one_letter_code
_entity_poly.pdbx_strand_id
1 'polypeptide(L)'
;FDVNGAVGDDSTSSRAANLRENLSSCLEILPKLNVGLDVNCKFGGPTDFEYTREMDVFDLLGIGLFHGWVVSNQDEKAYKMFGHLSYNQVVELLIAFEEAQQRIISADAPAEDGAAASKDDDASAGVAASSS
;
A
#
# COMPACT_ATOMS: atom_id res chain seq x y z
N PHE A 1 -27.87 27.66 54.49
CA PHE A 1 -28.52 27.07 53.33
C PHE A 1 -28.37 28.04 52.18
N ASP A 2 -27.35 27.85 51.35
CA ASP A 2 -27.36 28.41 50.00
C ASP A 2 -26.84 27.33 49.05
N VAL A 3 -27.50 27.23 47.91
CA VAL A 3 -27.59 26.07 47.04
C VAL A 3 -26.63 26.22 45.86
N ASN A 4 -26.05 25.10 45.45
CA ASN A 4 -25.32 24.84 44.20
C ASN A 4 -25.65 25.72 42.97
N GLY A 5 -24.63 25.92 42.13
CA GLY A 5 -24.74 25.53 40.72
C GLY A 5 -24.42 26.59 39.68
N ALA A 6 -23.16 26.66 39.20
CA ALA A 6 -22.83 27.34 37.93
C ALA A 6 -21.44 26.95 37.36
N VAL A 7 -21.05 25.67 37.45
CA VAL A 7 -19.86 25.16 36.74
C VAL A 7 -20.31 23.93 35.95
N GLY A 8 -20.78 24.11 34.72
CA GLY A 8 -21.27 22.98 33.92
C GLY A 8 -21.62 23.22 32.45
N ASP A 9 -21.68 24.45 31.94
CA ASP A 9 -22.26 24.71 30.61
C ASP A 9 -21.25 24.65 29.44
N ASP A 10 -19.99 25.00 29.67
CA ASP A 10 -18.98 25.12 28.61
C ASP A 10 -18.50 23.76 28.05
N SER A 11 -18.52 22.73 28.90
CA SER A 11 -18.16 21.35 28.54
C SER A 11 -19.23 20.69 27.66
N THR A 12 -20.50 20.92 27.96
CA THR A 12 -21.64 20.36 27.21
C THR A 12 -21.82 21.03 25.86
N SER A 13 -21.63 22.35 25.79
CA SER A 13 -21.67 23.11 24.53
C SER A 13 -20.56 22.67 23.56
N SER A 14 -19.34 22.51 24.08
CA SER A 14 -18.19 22.02 23.30
C SER A 14 -18.39 20.60 22.76
N ARG A 15 -18.96 19.69 23.58
CA ARG A 15 -19.29 18.32 23.13
C ARG A 15 -20.39 18.31 22.06
N ALA A 16 -21.39 19.18 22.19
CA ALA A 16 -22.45 19.30 21.20
C ALA A 16 -21.92 19.87 19.87
N ALA A 17 -20.99 20.83 19.91
CA ALA A 17 -20.34 21.36 18.71
C ALA A 17 -19.54 20.27 17.97
N ASN A 18 -18.70 19.52 18.69
CA ASN A 18 -17.92 18.42 18.10
C ASN A 18 -18.82 17.34 17.47
N LEU A 19 -19.94 17.00 18.13
CA LEU A 19 -20.89 16.03 17.58
C LEU A 19 -21.54 16.55 16.28
N ARG A 20 -21.90 17.84 16.22
CA ARG A 20 -22.48 18.45 15.03
C ARG A 20 -21.49 18.47 13.86
N GLU A 21 -20.22 18.75 14.13
CA GLU A 21 -19.16 18.73 13.12
C GLU A 21 -18.87 17.31 12.60
N ASN A 22 -18.85 16.32 13.49
CA ASN A 22 -18.71 14.92 13.10
C ASN A 22 -19.90 14.46 12.25
N LEU A 23 -21.13 14.82 12.64
CA LEU A 23 -22.33 14.50 11.86
C LEU A 23 -22.35 15.20 10.50
N SER A 24 -21.96 16.47 10.41
CA SER A 24 -21.88 17.16 9.11
C SER A 24 -20.85 16.52 8.20
N SER A 25 -19.68 16.18 8.75
CA SER A 25 -18.63 15.45 8.00
C SER A 25 -19.15 14.09 7.50
N CYS A 26 -19.94 13.38 8.30
CA CYS A 26 -20.54 12.12 7.87
C CYS A 26 -21.51 12.30 6.71
N LEU A 27 -22.39 13.30 6.78
CA LEU A 27 -23.35 13.61 5.71
C LEU A 27 -22.66 13.94 4.38
N GLU A 28 -21.47 14.56 4.42
CA GLU A 28 -20.65 14.83 3.24
C GLU A 28 -19.99 13.57 2.65
N ILE A 29 -19.72 12.56 3.48
CA ILE A 29 -19.07 11.31 3.09
C ILE A 29 -20.06 10.26 2.59
N LEU A 30 -21.29 10.23 3.10
CA LEU A 30 -22.32 9.24 2.71
C LEU A 30 -22.47 9.04 1.19
N PRO A 31 -22.47 10.10 0.35
CA PRO A 31 -22.54 9.93 -1.10
C PRO A 31 -21.32 9.22 -1.71
N LYS A 32 -20.13 9.36 -1.11
CA LYS A 32 -18.91 8.68 -1.56
C LYS A 32 -18.98 7.18 -1.29
N LEU A 33 -19.55 6.78 -0.15
CA LEU A 33 -19.76 5.37 0.21
C LEU A 33 -20.65 4.62 -0.81
N ASN A 34 -21.53 5.33 -1.52
CA ASN A 34 -22.38 4.75 -2.57
C ASN A 34 -21.58 4.31 -3.82
N VAL A 35 -20.39 4.88 -4.03
CA VAL A 35 -19.47 4.50 -5.12
C VAL A 35 -18.53 3.39 -4.66
N GLY A 36 -18.20 3.35 -3.37
CA GLY A 36 -17.36 2.36 -2.74
C GLY A 36 -16.61 2.95 -1.54
N LEU A 37 -16.23 2.10 -0.60
CA LEU A 37 -15.36 2.46 0.52
C LEU A 37 -13.98 1.89 0.24
N ASP A 38 -12.97 2.76 0.16
CA ASP A 38 -11.58 2.32 0.11
C ASP A 38 -11.09 2.06 1.53
N VAL A 39 -10.61 0.84 1.78
CA VAL A 39 -10.12 0.41 3.09
C VAL A 39 -8.73 -0.18 2.95
N ASN A 40 -7.84 0.21 3.86
CA ASN A 40 -6.53 -0.39 3.98
C ASN A 40 -6.48 -1.21 5.26
N CYS A 41 -6.67 -2.52 5.15
CA CYS A 41 -6.65 -3.43 6.30
C CYS A 41 -5.22 -3.76 6.75
N LYS A 42 -5.06 -4.11 8.02
CA LYS A 42 -3.83 -4.64 8.61
C LYS A 42 -4.03 -6.10 8.97
N PHE A 43 -2.95 -6.87 9.01
CA PHE A 43 -3.05 -8.33 9.15
C PHE A 43 -3.05 -8.84 10.61
N GLY A 44 -3.01 -7.94 11.58
CA GLY A 44 -2.85 -8.27 13.01
C GLY A 44 -4.12 -8.76 13.69
N GLY A 45 -5.29 -8.36 13.18
CA GLY A 45 -6.57 -8.65 13.80
C GLY A 45 -7.74 -8.25 12.90
N PRO A 46 -8.95 -8.78 13.15
CA PRO A 46 -10.11 -8.62 12.25
C PRO A 46 -10.71 -7.22 12.24
N THR A 47 -10.31 -6.35 13.16
CA THR A 47 -10.77 -4.96 13.28
C THR A 47 -9.68 -3.95 12.90
N ASP A 48 -8.52 -4.44 12.43
CA ASP A 48 -7.35 -3.58 12.28
C ASP A 48 -7.34 -2.99 10.87
N PHE A 49 -7.58 -1.69 10.79
CA PHE A 49 -7.50 -0.92 9.56
C PHE A 49 -6.60 0.30 9.76
N GLU A 50 -6.12 0.87 8.66
CA GLU A 50 -5.65 2.24 8.65
C GLU A 50 -6.83 3.19 8.73
N TYR A 51 -6.71 4.20 9.58
CA TYR A 51 -7.76 5.16 9.80
C TYR A 51 -7.97 6.03 8.55
N THR A 52 -9.18 5.99 8.01
CA THR A 52 -9.63 6.90 6.96
C THR A 52 -10.85 7.68 7.44
N ARG A 53 -11.05 8.87 6.87
CA ARG A 53 -12.17 9.74 7.26
C ARG A 53 -13.52 9.08 6.99
N GLU A 54 -13.57 8.21 5.99
CA GLU A 54 -14.76 7.46 5.62
C GLU A 54 -15.16 6.41 6.66
N MET A 55 -14.19 5.87 7.42
CA MET A 55 -14.45 4.94 8.51
C MET A 55 -15.10 5.61 9.72
N ASP A 56 -14.86 6.89 9.97
CA ASP A 56 -15.51 7.65 11.06
C ASP A 56 -17.04 7.57 11.00
N VAL A 57 -17.60 7.46 9.80
CA VAL A 57 -19.05 7.35 9.61
C VAL A 57 -19.59 6.08 10.26
N PHE A 58 -18.86 4.97 10.14
CA PHE A 58 -19.23 3.70 10.74
C PHE A 58 -19.09 3.75 12.26
N ASP A 59 -18.02 4.37 12.76
CA ASP A 59 -17.82 4.59 14.19
C ASP A 59 -18.93 5.46 14.80
N LEU A 60 -19.33 6.54 14.11
CA LEU A 60 -20.39 7.44 14.56
C LEU A 60 -21.78 6.78 14.54
N LEU A 61 -22.02 5.89 13.58
CA LEU A 61 -23.25 5.11 13.49
C LEU A 61 -23.26 3.89 14.43
N GLY A 62 -22.15 3.59 15.10
CA GLY A 62 -22.00 2.41 15.94
C GLY A 62 -22.01 1.09 15.15
N ILE A 63 -21.57 1.13 13.90
CA ILE A 63 -21.47 -0.03 13.01
C ILE A 63 -20.03 -0.51 13.02
N GLY A 64 -19.79 -1.73 13.51
CA GLY A 64 -18.45 -2.33 13.50
C GLY A 64 -18.03 -2.79 12.10
N LEU A 65 -16.82 -2.42 11.69
CA LEU A 65 -16.17 -2.91 10.47
C LEU A 65 -15.23 -4.08 10.80
N PHE A 66 -15.30 -5.14 10.01
CA PHE A 66 -14.48 -6.33 10.19
C PHE A 66 -13.95 -6.86 8.85
N HIS A 67 -12.76 -7.47 8.87
CA HIS A 67 -12.19 -8.19 7.73
C HIS A 67 -11.62 -9.55 8.16
N GLY A 68 -11.56 -10.50 7.22
CA GLY A 68 -11.06 -11.86 7.45
C GLY A 68 -9.59 -12.08 7.10
N TRP A 69 -8.91 -11.04 6.59
CA TRP A 69 -7.53 -11.13 6.13
C TRP A 69 -6.55 -10.95 7.28
N VAL A 70 -6.42 -11.99 8.11
CA VAL A 70 -5.63 -11.96 9.34
C VAL A 70 -4.56 -13.05 9.28
N VAL A 71 -3.33 -12.73 9.70
CA VAL A 71 -2.25 -13.72 9.82
C VAL A 71 -2.49 -14.57 11.06
N SER A 72 -2.36 -15.90 10.91
CA SER A 72 -2.53 -16.82 12.03
C SER A 72 -1.46 -16.59 13.10
N ASN A 73 -1.89 -16.45 14.36
CA ASN A 73 -1.00 -16.33 15.52
C ASN A 73 -0.13 -17.59 15.75
N GLN A 74 -0.44 -18.71 15.08
CA GLN A 74 0.38 -19.92 15.13
C GLN A 74 1.69 -19.77 14.33
N ASP A 75 1.71 -18.89 13.33
CA ASP A 75 2.92 -18.57 12.58
C ASP A 75 3.54 -17.29 13.14
N GLU A 76 4.32 -17.45 14.21
CA GLU A 76 4.97 -16.33 14.91
C GLU A 76 5.90 -15.52 13.98
N LYS A 77 6.51 -16.17 12.98
CA LYS A 77 7.39 -15.49 12.02
C LYS A 77 6.58 -14.60 11.10
N ALA A 78 5.53 -15.13 10.48
CA ALA A 78 4.67 -14.35 9.61
C ALA A 78 3.94 -13.25 10.38
N TYR A 79 3.45 -13.55 11.59
CA TYR A 79 2.75 -12.57 12.42
C TYR A 79 3.65 -11.40 12.82
N LYS A 80 4.89 -11.68 13.25
CA LYS A 80 5.85 -10.63 13.61
C LYS A 80 6.24 -9.74 12.42
N MET A 81 6.34 -10.31 11.23
CA MET A 81 6.69 -9.60 10.00
C MET A 81 5.52 -8.77 9.45
N PHE A 82 4.33 -9.37 9.31
CA PHE A 82 3.22 -8.80 8.57
C PHE A 82 2.08 -8.26 9.44
N GLY A 83 1.95 -8.69 10.71
CA GLY A 83 0.80 -8.37 11.54
C GLY A 83 0.58 -6.88 11.79
N HIS A 84 1.65 -6.08 11.84
CA HIS A 84 1.57 -4.63 12.02
C HIS A 84 1.48 -3.83 10.72
N LEU A 85 1.67 -4.50 9.57
CA LEU A 85 1.68 -3.87 8.26
C LEU A 85 0.26 -3.78 7.70
N SER A 86 0.00 -2.72 6.94
CA SER A 86 -1.20 -2.58 6.13
C SER A 86 -1.03 -3.24 4.76
N TYR A 87 -2.13 -3.50 4.07
CA TYR A 87 -2.10 -4.05 2.71
C TYR A 87 -1.20 -3.24 1.78
N ASN A 88 -1.33 -1.91 1.77
CA ASN A 88 -0.49 -1.05 0.92
C ASN A 88 1.01 -1.20 1.25
N GLN A 89 1.37 -1.28 2.54
CA GLN A 89 2.76 -1.47 2.96
C GLN A 89 3.32 -2.84 2.54
N VAL A 90 2.49 -3.88 2.56
CA VAL A 90 2.90 -5.22 2.11
C VAL A 90 3.12 -5.24 0.60
N VAL A 91 2.27 -4.56 -0.17
CA VAL A 91 2.44 -4.43 -1.63
C VAL A 91 3.74 -3.68 -1.96
N GLU A 92 4.02 -2.57 -1.27
CA GLU A 92 5.28 -1.83 -1.44
C GLU A 92 6.50 -2.70 -1.11
N LEU A 93 6.43 -3.47 -0.03
CA LEU A 93 7.49 -4.40 0.37
C LEU A 93 7.72 -5.48 -0.69
N LEU A 94 6.64 -6.00 -1.29
CA LEU A 94 6.71 -7.01 -2.35
C LEU A 94 7.41 -6.45 -3.60
N ILE A 95 7.03 -5.25 -4.04
CA ILE A 95 7.66 -4.59 -5.19
C ILE A 95 9.15 -4.38 -4.94
N ALA A 96 9.51 -3.84 -3.76
CA ALA A 96 10.92 -3.62 -3.40
C ALA A 96 11.73 -4.93 -3.35
N PHE A 97 11.10 -6.02 -2.91
CA PHE A 97 11.69 -7.35 -2.91
C PHE A 97 11.93 -7.89 -4.32
N GLU A 98 10.94 -7.79 -5.21
CA GLU A 98 11.07 -8.23 -6.60
C GLU A 98 12.18 -7.46 -7.34
N GLU A 99 12.25 -6.13 -7.16
CA GLU A 99 13.32 -5.31 -7.72
C GLU A 99 14.71 -5.70 -7.20
N ALA A 100 14.81 -6.03 -5.91
CA ALA A 100 16.06 -6.49 -5.31
C ALA A 100 16.47 -7.87 -5.86
N GLN A 101 15.51 -8.80 -6.03
CA GLN A 101 15.78 -10.10 -6.63
C GLN A 101 16.24 -9.97 -8.08
N GLN A 102 15.57 -9.13 -8.89
CA GLN A 102 15.97 -8.89 -10.28
C GLN A 102 17.39 -8.31 -10.37
N ARG A 103 17.74 -7.35 -9.50
CA ARG A 103 19.11 -6.80 -9.45
C ARG A 103 20.16 -7.86 -9.15
N ILE A 104 19.89 -8.79 -8.24
CA ILE A 104 20.80 -9.89 -7.92
C ILE A 104 20.96 -10.82 -9.12
N ILE A 105 19.86 -11.19 -9.77
CA ILE A 105 19.86 -12.05 -10.96
C ILE A 105 20.63 -11.39 -12.13
N SER A 106 20.43 -10.09 -12.35
CA SER A 106 21.15 -9.34 -13.40
C SER A 106 22.63 -9.11 -13.08
N ALA A 107 23.00 -9.04 -11.80
CA ALA A 107 24.40 -8.88 -11.39
C ALA A 107 25.22 -10.17 -11.49
N ASP A 108 24.56 -11.34 -11.49
CA ASP A 108 25.20 -12.66 -11.63
C ASP A 108 25.18 -13.18 -13.09
N ALA A 109 24.67 -12.37 -14.03
CA ALA A 109 24.79 -12.66 -15.46
C ALA A 109 26.27 -12.61 -15.87
N PRO A 110 26.82 -13.67 -16.50
CA PRO A 110 28.22 -13.68 -16.87
C PRO A 110 28.50 -12.53 -17.85
N ALA A 111 29.54 -11.76 -17.59
CA ALA A 111 30.08 -10.82 -18.57
C ALA A 111 30.43 -11.61 -19.82
N GLU A 112 29.63 -11.43 -20.87
CA GLU A 112 29.87 -11.98 -22.19
C GLU A 112 31.20 -11.38 -22.70
N ASP A 113 32.31 -12.11 -22.54
CA ASP A 113 33.60 -11.79 -23.15
C ASP A 113 33.51 -12.07 -24.66
N GLY A 114 33.01 -11.08 -25.40
CA GLY A 114 32.93 -11.07 -26.85
C GLY A 114 34.09 -10.30 -27.47
N ALA A 115 35.27 -10.90 -27.42
CA ALA A 115 36.50 -10.42 -28.04
C ALA A 115 36.34 -10.07 -29.54
N ALA A 116 37.05 -9.01 -29.93
CA ALA A 116 37.16 -8.48 -31.28
C ALA A 116 37.63 -9.51 -32.32
N ALA A 117 37.03 -9.48 -33.51
CA ALA A 117 37.65 -10.02 -34.73
C ALA A 117 37.70 -8.92 -35.79
N SER A 118 38.86 -8.28 -35.86
CA SER A 118 39.32 -7.39 -36.93
C SER A 118 39.27 -8.09 -38.29
N LYS A 119 38.69 -7.43 -39.30
CA LYS A 119 38.88 -7.77 -40.71
C LYS A 119 39.60 -6.60 -41.38
N ASP A 120 40.92 -6.73 -41.48
CA ASP A 120 41.73 -6.00 -42.46
C ASP A 120 42.35 -7.03 -43.43
N ASP A 121 42.04 -6.81 -44.70
CA ASP A 121 42.76 -7.09 -45.95
C ASP A 121 43.68 -8.31 -46.11
N ASP A 122 43.40 -9.12 -47.15
CA ASP A 122 44.43 -9.43 -48.15
C ASP A 122 43.81 -9.75 -49.53
N ALA A 123 44.40 -9.14 -50.55
CA ALA A 123 44.01 -9.22 -51.95
C ALA A 123 44.72 -10.38 -52.66
N SER A 124 44.02 -11.06 -53.58
CA SER A 124 44.71 -11.87 -54.60
C SER A 124 43.87 -11.99 -55.87
N ALA A 125 44.55 -11.67 -56.97
CA ALA A 125 44.07 -11.48 -58.33
C ALA A 125 43.77 -12.78 -59.08
N GLY A 126 43.04 -12.68 -60.21
CA GLY A 126 43.25 -13.61 -61.32
C GLY A 126 42.03 -14.02 -62.16
N VAL A 127 41.70 -13.19 -63.16
CA VAL A 127 41.49 -13.53 -64.58
C VAL A 127 40.66 -14.77 -64.98
N ALA A 128 39.58 -14.54 -65.75
CA ALA A 128 39.31 -15.08 -67.11
C ALA A 128 37.82 -14.83 -67.48
N ALA A 129 37.51 -14.03 -68.51
CA ALA A 129 37.09 -14.45 -69.86
C ALA A 129 35.77 -15.27 -69.88
N SER A 130 34.79 -15.13 -70.77
CA SER A 130 34.46 -14.30 -71.93
C SER A 130 33.06 -14.80 -72.41
N SER A 131 32.32 -13.98 -73.16
CA SER A 131 31.29 -14.36 -74.19
C SER A 131 29.99 -15.03 -73.69
N SER A 132 28.78 -14.68 -74.15
CA SER A 132 28.31 -13.98 -75.35
C SER A 132 27.01 -13.23 -75.08
#